data_AF-A0A2P2IYZ2-F1
#
_entry.id   AF-A0A2P2IYZ2-F1
#
_cell.length_a   1.000
_cell.length_b   1.000
_cell.length_c   1.000
_cell.angle_alpha   90.00
_cell.angle_beta   90.00
_cell.angle_gamma   90.00
#
_symmetry.space_group_name_H-M   'P 1'
#
loop_
_entity.id
_entity.type
_entity.pdbx_description
1 polymer ?
#
loop_
_entity_poly.entity_id
_entity_poly.type
_entity_poly.pdbx_seq_one_letter_code
_entity_poly.pdbx_strand_id
1 'polypeptide(L)'
;MDNYDLVVLKTIAICEYGVRTMAAKYIMKCDDDTFIRVDAVIKEAKKVHGDRSQYVGNINYYHKPLRNGKWAVTFEEWPEEEYPPYANGPGYIVSSDIASFILAEFENHKLRLFKMEDVSMGIWVEKFNSSKPVEYRHSLKFCQFGCINEYVTAHYQLPRQMLCLWDKLHQGKAKCCNMR
;
A
#
# COMPACT_ATOMS: atom_id res chain seq x y z
N MET A 1 -13.62 -19.08 -2.83
CA MET A 1 -13.91 -18.36 -4.09
C MET A 1 -13.29 -16.99 -3.95
N ASP A 2 -12.41 -16.58 -4.85
CA ASP A 2 -11.68 -15.30 -4.76
C ASP A 2 -12.49 -14.19 -5.44
N ASN A 3 -12.71 -13.07 -4.73
CA ASN A 3 -13.44 -11.89 -5.22
C ASN A 3 -12.67 -10.64 -4.74
N TYR A 4 -12.69 -9.56 -5.52
CA TYR A 4 -12.04 -8.28 -5.18
C TYR A 4 -12.47 -7.77 -3.80
N ASP A 5 -13.73 -7.95 -3.43
CA ASP A 5 -14.25 -7.52 -2.12
C ASP A 5 -13.58 -8.25 -0.94
N LEU A 6 -12.92 -9.39 -1.19
CA LEU A 6 -12.18 -10.15 -0.19
C LEU A 6 -10.71 -9.69 -0.06
N VAL A 7 -10.24 -8.80 -0.92
CA VAL A 7 -8.85 -8.30 -0.88
C VAL A 7 -8.57 -7.59 0.46
N VAL A 8 -9.57 -6.92 1.04
CA VAL A 8 -9.46 -6.32 2.38
C VAL A 8 -9.14 -7.36 3.46
N LEU A 9 -9.71 -8.57 3.37
CA LEU A 9 -9.43 -9.66 4.30
C LEU A 9 -8.05 -10.27 4.06
N LYS A 10 -7.60 -10.33 2.80
CA LYS A 10 -6.22 -10.72 2.48
C LYS A 10 -5.21 -9.75 3.08
N THR A 11 -5.49 -8.45 3.07
CA THR A 11 -4.61 -7.46 3.72
C THR A 11 -4.53 -7.65 5.23
N ILE A 12 -5.64 -7.97 5.89
CA ILE A 12 -5.61 -8.33 7.32
C ILE A 12 -4.74 -9.58 7.54
N ALA A 13 -4.85 -10.60 6.69
CA ALA A 13 -3.99 -11.78 6.76
C ALA A 13 -2.50 -11.46 6.52
N ILE A 14 -2.17 -10.51 5.63
CA ILE A 14 -0.80 -10.00 5.44
C ILE A 14 -0.30 -9.33 6.72
N CYS A 15 -1.12 -8.51 7.37
CA CYS A 15 -0.80 -7.93 8.68
C CYS A 15 -0.56 -9.01 9.72
N GLU A 16 -1.42 -10.03 9.78
CA GLU A 16 -1.31 -11.14 10.73
C GLU A 16 -0.01 -11.92 10.55
N TYR A 17 0.29 -12.30 9.31
CA TYR A 17 1.52 -13.00 8.97
C TYR A 17 2.76 -12.17 9.32
N GLY A 18 2.76 -10.88 8.96
CA GLY A 18 3.86 -9.97 9.24
C GLY A 18 4.11 -9.76 10.73
N VAL A 19 3.05 -9.63 11.54
CA VAL A 19 3.16 -9.38 12.98
C VAL A 19 3.44 -10.67 13.75
N ARG A 20 2.59 -11.69 13.59
CA ARG A 20 2.61 -12.90 14.43
C ARG A 20 3.62 -13.94 14.00
N THR A 21 3.82 -14.10 12.69
CA THR A 21 4.70 -15.16 12.16
C THR A 21 6.12 -14.63 11.94
N MET A 22 6.24 -13.45 11.33
CA MET A 22 7.55 -12.90 10.96
C MET A 22 8.16 -11.97 12.02
N ALA A 23 7.36 -11.47 12.98
CA ALA A 23 7.75 -10.39 13.89
C ALA A 23 8.41 -9.22 13.14
N ALA A 24 7.90 -8.90 11.95
CA ALA A 24 8.52 -7.96 11.03
C ALA A 24 8.38 -6.53 11.55
N LYS A 25 9.46 -5.74 11.48
CA LYS A 25 9.44 -4.31 11.84
C LYS A 25 8.62 -3.46 10.84
N TYR A 26 8.67 -3.86 9.58
CA TYR A 26 7.99 -3.20 8.47
C TYR A 26 7.35 -4.26 7.59
N ILE A 27 6.15 -3.98 7.09
CA ILE A 27 5.39 -4.86 6.21
C ILE A 27 5.12 -4.09 4.93
N MET A 28 5.48 -4.68 3.79
CA MET A 28 5.11 -4.16 2.48
C MET A 28 4.03 -5.05 1.88
N LYS A 29 2.94 -4.43 1.42
CA LYS A 29 1.95 -5.05 0.53
C LYS A 29 2.18 -4.55 -0.88
N CYS A 30 1.94 -5.41 -1.86
CA CYS A 30 1.98 -5.09 -3.29
C CYS A 30 1.03 -5.98 -4.08
N ASP A 31 0.73 -5.58 -5.30
CA ASP A 31 0.00 -6.40 -6.27
C ASP A 31 0.97 -7.32 -7.03
N ASP A 32 0.45 -8.41 -7.61
CA ASP A 32 1.25 -9.45 -8.28
C ASP A 32 1.72 -9.03 -9.69
N ASP A 33 1.19 -7.93 -10.22
CA ASP A 33 1.63 -7.25 -11.45
C ASP A 33 2.51 -6.01 -11.16
N THR A 34 3.03 -5.90 -9.93
CA THR A 34 3.94 -4.83 -9.51
C THR A 34 5.37 -5.34 -9.36
N PHE A 35 6.30 -4.81 -10.16
CA PHE A 35 7.73 -5.06 -9.99
C PHE A 35 8.30 -4.18 -8.88
N ILE A 36 9.09 -4.76 -7.98
CA ILE A 36 9.59 -4.10 -6.77
C ILE A 36 11.11 -4.08 -6.73
N ARG A 37 11.68 -2.90 -6.46
CA ARG A 37 13.08 -2.75 -6.08
C ARG A 37 13.25 -2.90 -4.58
N VAL A 38 13.58 -4.12 -4.15
CA VAL A 38 13.72 -4.48 -2.73
C VAL A 38 14.76 -3.60 -2.01
N ASP A 39 15.87 -3.26 -2.67
CA ASP A 39 16.88 -2.32 -2.17
C ASP A 39 16.28 -0.95 -1.83
N ALA A 40 15.45 -0.43 -2.74
CA ALA A 40 14.81 0.86 -2.59
C ALA A 40 13.73 0.82 -1.51
N VAL A 41 12.93 -0.24 -1.43
CA VAL A 41 11.92 -0.46 -0.38
C VAL A 41 12.54 -0.47 1.00
N ILE A 42 13.62 -1.23 1.19
CA ILE A 42 14.34 -1.27 2.48
C ILE A 42 14.87 0.12 2.84
N LYS A 43 15.38 0.87 1.85
CA LYS A 43 15.83 2.23 2.06
C LYS A 43 14.68 3.13 2.51
N GLU A 44 13.53 3.11 1.82
CA GLU A 44 12.34 3.89 2.19
C GLU A 44 11.87 3.55 3.62
N ALA A 45 11.76 2.25 3.94
CA ALA A 45 11.33 1.78 5.27
C ALA A 45 12.26 2.25 6.41
N LYS A 46 13.55 2.46 6.12
CA LYS A 46 14.55 2.88 7.13
C LYS A 46 14.73 4.40 7.22
N LYS A 47 14.08 5.20 6.37
CA LYS A 47 14.23 6.67 6.41
C LYS A 47 13.56 7.32 7.61
N VAL A 48 12.59 6.66 8.22
CA VAL A 48 11.97 7.15 9.45
C VAL A 48 12.81 6.68 10.63
N HIS A 49 13.43 7.65 11.30
CA HIS A 49 14.25 7.42 12.47
C HIS A 49 13.40 7.42 13.75
N GLY A 50 13.86 6.66 14.75
CA GLY A 50 13.17 6.49 16.03
C GLY A 50 12.03 5.47 16.00
N ASP A 51 11.23 5.47 17.06
CA ASP A 51 10.07 4.56 17.24
C ASP A 51 8.77 5.12 16.62
N ARG A 52 8.91 5.95 15.57
CA ARG A 52 7.80 6.58 14.87
C ARG A 52 7.12 5.56 13.95
N SER A 53 5.79 5.56 14.00
CA SER A 53 4.96 4.77 13.10
C SER A 53 4.95 5.42 11.72
N GLN A 54 4.93 4.64 10.65
CA GLN A 54 5.03 5.18 9.29
C GLN A 54 4.09 4.48 8.32
N TYR A 55 3.61 5.27 7.37
CA TYR A 55 2.85 4.80 6.22
C TYR A 55 3.44 5.42 4.95
N VAL A 56 4.07 4.59 4.13
CA VAL A 56 4.89 5.02 3.00
C VAL A 56 4.32 4.48 1.70
N GLY A 57 4.18 5.33 0.70
CA GLY A 57 3.70 4.93 -0.62
C GLY A 57 3.37 6.13 -1.49
N ASN A 58 2.64 5.91 -2.58
CA ASN A 58 2.04 7.01 -3.34
C ASN A 58 0.71 7.41 -2.69
N ILE A 59 0.78 8.35 -1.74
CA ILE A 59 -0.38 8.76 -0.93
C ILE A 59 -1.30 9.68 -1.73
N ASN A 60 -2.58 9.32 -1.80
CA ASN A 60 -3.67 10.19 -2.22
C ASN A 60 -4.13 11.04 -1.04
N TYR A 61 -4.09 12.36 -1.21
CA TYR A 61 -4.66 13.31 -0.26
C TYR A 61 -5.93 13.91 -0.87
N TYR A 62 -6.96 14.13 -0.04
CA TYR A 62 -8.19 14.80 -0.45
C TYR A 62 -8.93 14.10 -1.61
N HIS A 63 -8.78 12.78 -1.72
CA HIS A 63 -9.40 12.02 -2.81
C HIS A 63 -10.90 11.87 -2.55
N LYS A 64 -11.71 12.36 -3.49
CA LYS A 64 -13.17 12.29 -3.43
C LYS A 64 -13.69 10.96 -3.97
N PRO A 65 -14.63 10.29 -3.29
CA PRO A 65 -15.26 9.08 -3.81
C PRO A 65 -15.86 9.31 -5.20
N LEU A 66 -15.49 8.44 -6.15
CA LEU A 66 -16.16 8.42 -7.45
C LEU A 66 -17.61 8.02 -7.25
N ARG A 67 -18.55 8.70 -7.89
CA ARG A 67 -19.99 8.40 -7.78
C ARG A 67 -20.52 7.58 -8.96
N ASN A 68 -19.66 7.27 -9.92
CA ASN A 68 -19.96 6.49 -11.12
C ASN A 68 -18.73 5.66 -11.56
N GLY A 69 -18.96 4.67 -12.43
CA GLY A 69 -17.91 3.78 -12.95
C GLY A 69 -17.62 2.57 -12.04
N LYS A 70 -16.55 1.84 -12.38
CA LYS A 70 -16.17 0.58 -11.71
C LYS A 70 -15.98 0.72 -10.19
N TRP A 71 -15.47 1.86 -9.76
CA TRP A 71 -15.12 2.15 -8.37
C TRP A 71 -16.11 3.09 -7.70
N ALA A 72 -17.35 3.17 -8.22
CA ALA A 72 -18.38 4.05 -7.69
C ALA A 72 -18.71 3.71 -6.23
N VAL A 73 -18.89 4.74 -5.41
CA VAL A 73 -19.30 4.66 -4.01
C VAL A 73 -20.51 5.55 -3.82
N THR A 74 -21.61 4.98 -3.32
CA THR A 74 -22.83 5.73 -3.08
C THR A 74 -22.67 6.67 -1.89
N PHE A 75 -23.55 7.67 -1.77
CA PHE A 75 -23.58 8.53 -0.59
C PHE A 75 -24.00 7.78 0.68
N GLU A 76 -24.71 6.65 0.54
CA GLU A 76 -25.04 5.76 1.66
C GLU A 76 -23.79 5.00 2.15
N GLU A 77 -22.92 4.55 1.24
CA GLU A 77 -21.66 3.88 1.60
C GLU A 77 -20.62 4.86 2.19
N TRP A 78 -20.57 6.09 1.67
CA TRP A 78 -19.65 7.12 2.11
C TRP A 78 -20.26 8.53 1.95
N PRO A 79 -20.85 9.09 3.03
CA PRO A 79 -21.49 10.40 2.99
C PRO A 79 -20.49 11.56 3.00
N GLU A 80 -19.26 11.35 3.47
CA GLU A 80 -18.24 12.40 3.56
C GLU A 80 -17.72 12.80 2.16
N GLU A 81 -17.15 14.00 2.08
CA GLU A 81 -16.66 14.55 0.80
C GLU A 81 -15.39 13.84 0.29
N GLU A 82 -14.54 13.40 1.21
CA GLU A 82 -13.20 12.89 0.94
C GLU A 82 -12.91 11.63 1.74
N TYR A 83 -12.02 10.79 1.22
CA TYR A 83 -11.42 9.70 1.96
C TYR A 83 -10.29 10.18 2.87
N PRO A 84 -9.99 9.44 3.96
CA PRO A 84 -8.75 9.61 4.71
C PRO A 84 -7.52 9.42 3.79
N PRO A 85 -6.34 10.02 4.10
CA PRO A 85 -5.14 9.81 3.30
C PRO A 85 -4.76 8.33 3.19
N TYR A 86 -4.55 7.85 1.97
CA TYR A 86 -4.27 6.45 1.71
C TYR A 86 -3.25 6.25 0.59
N ALA A 87 -2.38 5.25 0.71
CA ALA A 87 -1.44 4.87 -0.34
C ALA A 87 -2.16 4.10 -1.44
N ASN A 88 -1.82 4.36 -2.70
CA ASN A 88 -2.36 3.60 -3.83
C ASN A 88 -2.06 2.09 -3.73
N GLY A 89 -3.03 1.27 -4.14
CA GLY A 89 -2.99 -0.21 -4.10
C GLY A 89 -1.73 -0.94 -4.61
N PRO A 90 -1.03 -0.48 -5.66
CA PRO A 90 0.10 -1.23 -6.25
C PRO A 90 1.24 -1.52 -5.28
N GLY A 91 1.42 -0.68 -4.26
CA GLY A 91 2.23 -1.07 -3.12
C GLY A 91 2.51 0.05 -2.14
N TYR A 92 2.63 -0.34 -0.88
CA TYR A 92 2.90 0.55 0.24
C TYR A 92 3.57 -0.20 1.39
N ILE A 93 4.18 0.56 2.31
CA ILE A 93 4.87 0.05 3.49
C ILE A 93 4.18 0.60 4.73
N VAL A 94 3.90 -0.27 5.71
CA VAL A 94 3.41 0.10 7.05
C VAL A 94 4.35 -0.39 8.13
N SER A 95 4.44 0.34 9.24
CA SER A 95 5.14 -0.14 10.44
C SER A 95 4.35 -1.22 11.19
N SER A 96 5.07 -2.09 11.89
CA SER A 96 4.50 -3.24 12.59
C SER A 96 3.45 -2.88 13.65
N ASP A 97 3.58 -1.71 14.29
CA ASP A 97 2.64 -1.24 15.31
C ASP A 97 1.28 -0.85 14.72
N ILE A 98 1.27 -0.23 13.52
CA ILE A 98 0.04 0.00 12.75
C ILE A 98 -0.62 -1.34 12.41
N ALA A 99 0.14 -2.31 11.90
CA ALA A 99 -0.38 -3.63 11.58
C ALA A 99 -0.92 -4.36 12.83
N SER A 100 -0.23 -4.25 13.97
CA SER A 100 -0.67 -4.84 15.23
C SER A 100 -1.98 -4.22 15.72
N PHE A 101 -2.12 -2.89 15.59
CA PHE A 101 -3.36 -2.20 15.89
C PHE A 101 -4.52 -2.66 14.99
N ILE A 102 -4.28 -2.82 13.69
CA ILE A 102 -5.29 -3.33 12.74
C ILE A 102 -5.80 -4.70 13.18
N LEU A 103 -4.89 -5.61 13.56
CA LEU A 103 -5.26 -6.94 14.05
C LEU A 103 -6.09 -6.86 15.33
N ALA A 104 -5.65 -6.06 16.30
CA ALA A 104 -6.38 -5.89 17.56
C ALA A 104 -7.80 -5.33 17.33
N GLU A 105 -7.95 -4.34 16.45
CA GLU A 105 -9.26 -3.77 16.13
C GLU A 105 -10.13 -4.74 15.32
N PHE A 106 -9.54 -5.57 14.45
CA PHE A 106 -10.26 -6.60 13.72
C PHE A 106 -10.82 -7.68 14.64
N GLU A 107 -9.99 -8.20 15.56
CA GLU A 107 -10.37 -9.23 16.52
C GLU A 107 -11.44 -8.76 17.52
N ASN A 108 -11.44 -7.46 17.83
CA ASN A 108 -12.46 -6.84 18.66
C ASN A 108 -13.71 -6.40 17.87
N HIS A 109 -13.81 -6.73 16.58
CA HIS A 109 -14.91 -6.33 15.70
C HIS A 109 -15.14 -4.80 15.61
N LYS A 110 -14.08 -4.00 15.77
CA LYS A 110 -14.10 -2.52 15.73
C LYS A 110 -13.52 -1.92 14.45
N LEU A 111 -12.95 -2.76 13.59
CA LEU A 111 -12.35 -2.35 12.33
C LEU A 111 -13.43 -2.14 11.27
N ARG A 112 -13.52 -0.93 10.70
CA ARG A 112 -14.42 -0.64 9.57
C ARG A 112 -13.83 -1.27 8.31
N LEU A 113 -14.51 -2.26 7.74
CA LEU A 113 -14.14 -2.82 6.43
C LEU A 113 -14.77 -2.00 5.31
N PHE A 114 -14.03 -1.78 4.24
CA PHE A 114 -14.51 -1.09 3.05
C PHE A 114 -14.08 -1.83 1.79
N LYS A 115 -14.85 -1.73 0.71
CA LYS A 115 -14.66 -2.56 -0.50
C LYS A 115 -13.32 -2.33 -1.21
N MET A 116 -12.78 -1.11 -1.11
CA MET A 116 -11.45 -0.79 -1.63
C MET A 116 -10.42 -1.00 -0.52
N GLU A 117 -9.48 -1.90 -0.75
CA GLU A 117 -8.49 -2.32 0.23
C GLU A 117 -7.52 -1.20 0.61
N ASP A 118 -7.05 -0.44 -0.38
CA ASP A 118 -6.15 0.69 -0.17
C ASP A 118 -6.82 1.81 0.63
N VAL A 119 -8.08 2.13 0.33
CA VAL A 119 -8.91 3.04 1.13
C VAL A 119 -9.12 2.49 2.54
N SER A 120 -9.36 1.17 2.69
CA SER A 120 -9.49 0.54 4.00
C SER A 120 -8.23 0.72 4.84
N MET A 121 -7.04 0.49 4.27
CA MET A 121 -5.77 0.75 4.94
C MET A 121 -5.68 2.23 5.38
N GLY A 122 -6.08 3.19 4.53
CA GLY A 122 -6.15 4.60 4.91
C GLY A 122 -7.04 4.88 6.12
N ILE A 123 -8.25 4.33 6.14
CA ILE A 123 -9.19 4.44 7.27
C ILE A 123 -8.55 3.92 8.56
N TRP A 124 -7.88 2.77 8.50
CA TRP A 124 -7.29 2.15 9.68
C TRP A 124 -6.07 2.92 10.20
N VAL A 125 -5.22 3.41 9.29
CA VAL A 125 -4.07 4.24 9.64
C VAL A 125 -4.52 5.56 10.23
N GLU A 126 -5.56 6.20 9.69
CA GLU A 126 -6.11 7.43 10.27
C GLU A 126 -6.66 7.21 11.68
N LYS A 127 -7.38 6.10 11.90
CA LYS A 127 -7.82 5.71 13.24
C LYS A 127 -6.64 5.54 14.20
N PHE A 128 -5.59 4.83 13.78
CA PHE A 128 -4.37 4.68 14.59
C PHE A 128 -3.68 6.03 14.88
N ASN A 129 -3.62 6.93 13.89
CA ASN A 129 -3.00 8.24 13.99
C ASN A 129 -3.62 9.13 15.07
N SER A 130 -4.90 8.92 15.41
CA SER A 130 -5.57 9.58 16.54
C SER A 130 -4.99 9.19 17.92
N SER A 131 -4.30 8.04 17.99
CA SER A 131 -3.72 7.50 19.22
C SER A 131 -2.20 7.63 19.28
N LYS A 132 -1.51 7.43 18.15
CA LYS A 132 -0.06 7.57 18.02
C LYS A 132 0.25 8.20 16.66
N PRO A 133 1.00 9.32 16.61
CA PRO A 133 1.28 10.01 15.35
C PRO A 133 1.95 9.11 14.31
N VAL A 134 1.45 9.17 13.08
CA VAL A 134 1.94 8.46 11.90
C VAL A 134 2.68 9.42 10.98
N GLU A 135 3.90 9.07 10.58
CA GLU A 135 4.61 9.75 9.50
C GLU A 135 4.14 9.22 8.14
N TYR A 136 3.29 9.98 7.47
CA TYR A 136 2.90 9.72 6.08
C TYR A 136 4.03 10.15 5.15
N ARG A 137 4.51 9.25 4.29
CA ARG A 137 5.57 9.54 3.32
C ARG A 137 5.10 9.28 1.90
N HIS A 138 4.77 10.37 1.21
CA HIS A 138 4.40 10.35 -0.19
C HIS A 138 5.63 10.23 -1.10
N SER A 139 5.57 9.33 -2.08
CA SER A 139 6.59 9.19 -3.12
C SER A 139 6.00 8.68 -4.43
N LEU A 140 6.12 9.48 -5.50
CA LEU A 140 5.72 9.10 -6.86
C LEU A 140 6.55 7.94 -7.43
N LYS A 141 7.65 7.56 -6.77
CA LYS A 141 8.45 6.38 -7.13
C LYS A 141 7.75 5.08 -6.78
N PHE A 142 6.73 5.11 -5.94
CA PHE A 142 5.72 4.04 -5.89
C PHE A 142 4.80 4.25 -7.11
N CYS A 143 5.26 3.82 -8.28
CA CYS A 143 4.63 4.18 -9.54
C CYS A 143 3.28 3.46 -9.66
N GLN A 144 2.20 4.24 -9.75
CA GLN A 144 0.84 3.70 -9.83
C GLN A 144 0.50 3.17 -11.23
N PHE A 145 1.20 3.60 -12.27
CA PHE A 145 0.93 3.19 -13.64
C PHE A 145 2.20 3.09 -14.46
N GLY A 146 2.50 1.89 -14.97
CA GLY A 146 3.67 1.65 -15.78
C GLY A 146 4.96 1.75 -14.97
N CYS A 147 5.90 2.55 -15.46
CA CYS A 147 7.22 2.67 -14.87
C CYS A 147 7.78 4.09 -15.06
N ILE A 148 8.50 4.59 -14.06
CA ILE A 148 9.34 5.80 -14.16
C ILE A 148 10.79 5.46 -13.79
N ASN A 149 11.77 6.20 -14.32
CA ASN A 149 13.17 5.96 -13.95
C ASN A 149 13.38 6.17 -12.44
N GLU A 150 14.28 5.38 -11.84
CA GLU A 150 14.52 5.37 -10.40
C GLU A 150 13.29 5.00 -9.56
N TYR A 151 12.37 4.20 -10.12
CA TYR A 151 11.21 3.66 -9.42
C TYR A 151 11.59 2.90 -8.13
N VAL A 152 10.65 2.87 -7.18
CA VAL A 152 10.60 1.93 -6.05
C VAL A 152 9.72 0.75 -6.46
N THR A 153 8.55 1.06 -7.04
CA THR A 153 7.65 0.08 -7.66
C THR A 153 7.32 0.49 -9.10
N ALA A 154 7.09 -0.48 -9.97
CA ALA A 154 6.55 -0.30 -11.31
C ALA A 154 5.31 -1.20 -11.45
N HIS A 155 4.14 -0.62 -11.68
CA HIS A 155 2.85 -1.31 -11.70
C HIS A 155 2.41 -1.66 -13.14
N TYR A 156 1.46 -2.59 -13.29
CA TYR A 156 0.99 -3.13 -14.57
C TYR A 156 2.13 -3.69 -15.43
N GLN A 157 3.03 -4.47 -14.81
CA GLN A 157 4.13 -5.12 -15.49
C GLN A 157 3.75 -6.55 -15.85
N LEU A 158 3.77 -6.86 -17.15
CA LEU A 158 3.66 -8.22 -17.64
C LEU A 158 4.90 -9.04 -17.21
N PRO A 159 4.80 -10.38 -17.14
CA PRO A 159 5.92 -11.23 -16.73
C PRO A 159 7.22 -10.95 -17.50
N ARG A 160 7.15 -10.73 -18.82
CA ARG A 160 8.32 -10.38 -19.65
C ARG A 160 8.90 -9.01 -19.30
N GLN A 161 8.06 -8.04 -18.91
CA GLN A 161 8.51 -6.73 -18.47
C GLN A 161 9.22 -6.84 -17.12
N MET A 162 8.69 -7.65 -16.18
CA MET A 162 9.35 -7.92 -14.90
C MET A 162 10.75 -8.52 -15.08
N LEU A 163 10.91 -9.48 -15.99
CA LEU A 163 12.23 -10.04 -16.33
C LEU A 163 13.17 -8.98 -16.91
N CYS A 164 12.68 -8.14 -17.83
CA CYS A 164 13.47 -7.05 -18.39
C CYS A 164 13.88 -6.01 -17.32
N LEU A 165 12.98 -5.66 -16.40
CA LEU A 165 13.27 -4.74 -15.30
C LEU A 165 14.33 -5.34 -14.37
N TRP A 166 14.24 -6.63 -14.07
CA TRP A 166 15.23 -7.38 -13.31
C TRP A 166 16.61 -7.38 -13.96
N ASP A 167 16.70 -7.66 -15.27
CA ASP A 167 17.96 -7.66 -16.02
C ASP A 167 18.61 -6.27 -16.02
N LYS A 168 17.82 -5.21 -16.18
CA LYS A 168 18.31 -3.83 -16.09
C LYS A 168 18.81 -3.50 -14.69
N LEU A 169 18.10 -3.95 -13.66
CA LEU A 169 18.51 -3.77 -12.27
C LEU A 169 19.86 -4.47 -11.99
N HIS A 170 20.08 -5.68 -12.54
CA HIS A 170 21.36 -6.42 -12.44
C HIS A 170 22.52 -5.65 -13.07
N GLN A 171 22.24 -4.86 -14.10
CA GLN A 171 23.21 -3.98 -14.75
C GLN A 171 23.38 -2.63 -14.02
N GLY A 172 22.80 -2.47 -12.82
CA GLY A 172 22.84 -1.23 -12.04
C GLY A 172 21.96 -0.11 -12.62
N LYS A 173 20.96 -0.44 -13.44
CA LYS A 173 20.10 0.54 -14.12
C LYS A 173 18.65 0.41 -13.66
N ALA A 174 18.18 1.33 -12.83
CA ALA A 174 16.76 1.45 -12.50
C ALA A 174 15.98 2.19 -13.60
N LYS A 175 15.92 1.58 -14.80
CA LYS A 175 15.29 2.16 -15.99
C LYS A 175 14.15 1.31 -16.50
N CYS A 176 13.12 1.96 -17.02
CA CYS A 176 11.96 1.29 -17.57
C CYS A 176 12.27 0.48 -18.82
N CYS A 177 11.51 -0.59 -19.05
CA CYS A 177 11.58 -1.37 -20.26
C CYS A 177 10.78 -0.69 -21.36
N ASN A 178 11.36 -0.62 -22.57
CA ASN A 178 10.61 -0.14 -23.73
C ASN A 178 9.64 -1.25 -24.15
N MET A 179 8.38 -0.90 -24.39
CA MET A 179 7.48 -1.79 -25.11
C MET A 179 7.90 -1.75 -26.59
N ARG A 180 8.59 -2.79 -27.03
CA ARG A 180 8.68 -3.12 -28.47
C ARG A 180 7.73 -4.26 -28.74
#